data_AF-A0A7Y2XKN0-F1
#
_entry.id   AF-A0A7Y2XKN0-F1
#
_cell.length_a   1.000
_cell.length_b   1.000
_cell.length_c   1.000
_cell.angle_alpha   90.00
_cell.angle_beta   90.00
_cell.angle_gamma   90.00
#
_symmetry.space_group_name_H-M   'P 1'
#
loop_
_entity.id
_entity.type
_entity.pdbx_description
1 polymer ?
#
loop_
_entity_poly.entity_id
_entity_poly.type
_entity_poly.pdbx_seq_one_letter_code
_entity_poly.pdbx_strand_id
1 'polypeptide(L)'
;MFDVGFTEILLLSLVGLMVLGPERLPRVARTLGGMARKARSSWLSLKRQIEAEMRAEELKEPLRHFEKEVKGATESLKSGVQAAKDFDPLKASDKAAPEGKAEPDRE
;
A
#
# COMPACT_ATOMS: atom_id res chain seq x y z
N MET A 1 0.53 -6.02 -4.64
CA MET A 1 -0.88 -5.70 -4.94
C MET A 1 -1.14 -4.32 -4.39
N PHE A 2 -0.93 -3.31 -5.22
CA PHE A 2 -1.32 -1.94 -4.95
C PHE A 2 -2.27 -1.57 -6.08
N ASP A 3 -3.46 -2.16 -6.05
CA ASP A 3 -4.57 -1.76 -6.94
C ASP A 3 -5.18 -0.50 -6.35
N VAL A 4 -4.35 0.54 -6.20
CA VAL A 4 -4.76 1.83 -5.69
C VAL A 4 -5.26 2.60 -6.90
N GLY A 5 -6.55 2.44 -7.19
CA GLY A 5 -7.20 3.17 -8.26
C GLY A 5 -7.17 4.68 -8.00
N PHE A 6 -7.44 5.47 -9.04
CA PHE A 6 -7.58 6.92 -8.90
C PHE A 6 -8.61 7.30 -7.81
N THR A 7 -9.70 6.53 -7.73
CA THR A 7 -10.74 6.67 -6.71
C THR A 7 -10.21 6.44 -5.29
N GLU A 8 -9.39 5.40 -5.09
CA GLU A 8 -8.77 5.12 -3.79
C GLU A 8 -7.85 6.27 -3.35
N ILE A 9 -7.02 6.78 -4.27
CA ILE A 9 -6.14 7.94 -3.99
C ILE A 9 -6.97 9.14 -3.57
N LEU A 10 -8.08 9.41 -4.27
CA LEU A 10 -8.99 10.52 -3.95
C LEU A 10 -9.62 10.35 -2.57
N LEU A 11 -10.14 9.16 -2.26
CA LEU A 11 -10.75 8.86 -0.97
C LEU A 11 -9.72 9.01 0.17
N LEU A 12 -8.53 8.43 0.02
CA LEU A 12 -7.44 8.55 1.00
C LEU A 12 -6.98 10.00 1.15
N SER A 13 -6.92 10.76 0.06
CA SER A 13 -6.61 12.19 0.12
C SER A 13 -7.67 12.93 0.92
N LEU A 14 -8.96 12.68 0.67
CA LEU A 14 -10.06 13.32 1.39
C LEU A 14 -10.03 13.00 2.89
N VAL A 15 -9.85 11.72 3.25
CA VAL A 15 -9.71 11.28 4.64
C VAL A 15 -8.47 11.90 5.29
N GLY A 16 -7.34 11.90 4.59
CA GLY A 16 -6.10 12.52 5.08
C GLY A 16 -6.26 14.02 5.31
N LEU A 17 -6.95 14.73 4.41
CA LEU A 17 -7.27 16.15 4.57
C LEU A 17 -8.23 16.38 5.76
N MET A 18 -9.16 15.47 6.03
CA MET A 18 -10.08 15.59 7.16
C MET A 18 -9.39 15.37 8.51
N VAL A 19 -8.56 14.33 8.62
CA VAL A 19 -7.89 13.94 9.88
C VAL A 19 -6.73 14.87 10.20
N LEU A 20 -5.85 15.09 9.21
CA LEU A 20 -4.63 15.85 9.40
C LEU A 20 -4.85 17.34 9.12
N GLY A 21 -5.82 17.69 8.26
CA GLY A 21 -6.05 19.05 7.81
C GLY A 21 -5.31 19.37 6.50
N PRO A 22 -5.91 20.19 5.60
CA PRO A 22 -5.32 20.53 4.30
C PRO A 22 -3.98 21.24 4.37
N GLU A 23 -3.73 22.00 5.44
CA GLU A 23 -2.47 22.73 5.61
C GLU A 23 -1.34 21.87 6.18
N ARG A 24 -1.67 20.79 6.88
CA ARG A 24 -0.69 19.98 7.63
C ARG A 24 -0.14 18.82 6.80
N LEU A 25 -0.97 18.22 5.96
CA LEU A 25 -0.59 17.14 5.03
C LEU A 25 0.62 17.51 4.14
N PRO A 26 0.65 18.66 3.43
CA PRO A 26 1.81 19.05 2.63
C PRO A 26 3.05 19.33 3.47
N ARG A 27 2.88 19.78 4.72
CA ARG A 27 4.00 20.02 5.64
C ARG A 27 4.65 18.70 6.07
N VAL A 28 3.86 17.70 6.42
CA VAL A 28 4.36 16.35 6.77
C VAL A 28 5.05 15.70 5.57
N ALA A 29 4.44 15.77 4.38
CA ALA A 29 5.05 15.25 3.15
C ALA A 29 6.41 15.90 2.85
N ARG A 30 6.54 17.22 3.06
CA ARG A 30 7.82 17.92 2.90
C ARG A 30 8.87 17.50 3.92
N THR A 31 8.49 17.32 5.18
CA THR A 31 9.40 16.86 6.23
C THR A 31 9.90 15.45 5.95
N LEU A 32 8.97 14.51 5.71
CA LEU A 32 9.31 13.13 5.38
C LEU A 32 10.09 13.03 4.06
N GLY A 33 9.70 13.80 3.05
CA GLY A 33 10.40 13.87 1.77
C GLY A 33 11.82 14.41 1.90
N GLY A 34 12.03 15.42 2.75
CA GLY A 34 13.36 15.94 3.06
C GLY A 34 14.27 14.91 3.74
N MET A 35 13.72 14.15 4.69
CA MET A 35 14.45 13.07 5.37
C MET A 35 14.77 11.91 4.42
N ALA A 36 13.78 11.47 3.63
CA ALA A 36 13.96 10.43 2.62
C ALA A 36 14.99 10.83 1.56
N ARG A 37 15.04 12.11 1.17
CA ARG A 37 16.02 12.63 0.21
C ARG A 37 17.45 12.55 0.76
N LYS A 38 17.65 12.93 2.03
CA LYS A 38 18.96 12.83 2.71
C LYS A 38 19.39 11.37 2.90
N ALA A 39 18.46 10.49 3.27
CA ALA A 39 18.71 9.06 3.32
C ALA A 39 19.13 8.55 1.93
N ARG A 40 18.35 8.83 0.89
CA ARG A 40 18.66 8.43 -0.49
C ARG A 40 20.03 8.91 -0.96
N SER A 41 20.42 10.15 -0.67
CA SER A 41 21.75 10.65 -1.06
C SER A 41 22.87 9.92 -0.34
N SER A 42 22.70 9.60 0.95
CA SER A 42 23.68 8.87 1.75
C SER A 42 23.91 7.46 1.21
N TRP A 43 22.82 6.77 0.85
CA TRP A 43 22.87 5.44 0.21
C TRP A 43 23.54 5.49 -1.17
N LEU A 44 23.28 6.56 -1.94
CA LEU A 44 23.92 6.74 -3.25
C LEU A 44 25.43 6.97 -3.13
N SER A 45 25.85 7.73 -2.11
CA SER A 45 27.28 7.98 -1.84
C SER A 45 27.99 6.72 -1.39
N LEU A 46 27.38 5.94 -0.48
CA LEU A 46 27.90 4.64 -0.06
C LEU A 46 28.04 3.69 -1.25
N LYS A 47 27.02 3.58 -2.11
CA LYS A 47 27.09 2.76 -3.33
C LYS A 47 28.27 3.17 -4.23
N ARG A 48 28.48 4.47 -4.43
CA ARG A 48 29.58 5.01 -5.25
C ARG A 48 30.96 4.72 -4.63
N GLN A 49 31.08 4.77 -3.30
CA GLN A 49 32.31 4.41 -2.59
C GLN A 49 32.59 2.91 -2.68
N ILE A 50 31.58 2.06 -2.53
CA ILE A 50 31.68 0.60 -2.67
C ILE A 50 32.07 0.19 -4.09
N GLU A 51 31.47 0.80 -5.12
CA GLU A 51 31.86 0.60 -6.54
C GLU A 51 33.31 1.04 -6.82
N ALA A 52 33.80 2.05 -6.10
CA ALA A 52 35.15 2.59 -6.27
C ALA A 52 36.22 1.81 -5.49
N GLU A 53 35.89 1.19 -4.34
CA GLU A 53 36.88 0.56 -3.45
C GLU A 53 37.09 -0.95 -3.63
N MET A 54 36.10 -1.87 -3.64
CA MET A 54 36.37 -3.31 -3.87
C MET A 54 35.14 -4.25 -3.87
N ARG A 55 35.25 -5.36 -4.64
CA ARG A 55 34.64 -6.71 -4.48
C ARG A 55 33.12 -6.82 -4.26
N ALA A 56 32.40 -7.12 -5.33
CA ALA A 56 30.98 -7.51 -5.34
C ALA A 56 30.62 -8.78 -4.54
N GLU A 57 31.60 -9.49 -3.94
CA GLU A 57 31.39 -10.77 -3.26
C GLU A 57 30.89 -10.60 -1.81
N GLU A 58 31.39 -9.60 -1.05
CA GLU A 58 31.13 -9.47 0.39
C GLU A 58 29.77 -8.86 0.73
N LEU A 59 29.19 -8.03 -0.15
CA LEU A 59 27.85 -7.47 0.03
C LEU A 59 26.73 -8.33 -0.60
N LYS A 60 27.09 -9.31 -1.43
CA LYS A 60 26.11 -10.17 -2.12
C LYS A 60 25.34 -11.04 -1.14
N GLU A 61 26.00 -11.53 -0.09
CA GLU A 61 25.37 -12.32 0.96
C GLU A 61 24.32 -11.53 1.76
N PRO A 62 24.65 -10.37 2.37
CA PRO A 62 23.69 -9.59 3.14
C PRO A 62 22.55 -9.04 2.27
N LEU A 63 22.83 -8.64 1.02
CA LEU A 63 21.78 -8.23 0.08
C LEU A 63 20.82 -9.39 -0.24
N ARG A 64 21.34 -10.60 -0.46
CA ARG A 64 20.54 -11.78 -0.79
C ARG A 64 19.73 -12.27 0.41
N HIS A 65 20.23 -12.09 1.63
CA HIS A 65 19.47 -12.33 2.86
C HIS A 65 18.32 -11.34 3.02
N PHE A 66 18.61 -10.04 2.85
CA PHE A 66 17.59 -8.99 2.92
C PHE A 66 16.50 -9.19 1.83
N GLU A 67 16.89 -9.56 0.61
CA GLU A 67 15.94 -9.80 -0.48
C GLU A 67 14.97 -10.97 -0.17
N LYS A 68 15.47 -12.04 0.48
CA LYS A 68 14.65 -13.17 0.92
C LYS A 68 13.67 -12.76 2.03
N GLU A 69 14.15 -11.96 2.99
CA GLU A 69 13.34 -11.48 4.11
C GLU A 69 12.23 -10.53 3.64
N VAL A 70 12.56 -9.61 2.74
CA VAL A 70 11.58 -8.71 2.10
C VAL A 70 10.56 -9.49 1.28
N LYS A 71 10.96 -10.53 0.53
CA LYS A 71 10.04 -11.41 -0.20
C LYS A 71 9.08 -12.13 0.75
N GLY A 72 9.58 -12.73 1.83
CA GLY A 72 8.75 -13.42 2.84
C GLY A 72 7.77 -12.47 3.55
N ALA A 73 8.20 -11.24 3.86
CA ALA A 73 7.33 -10.21 4.43
C ALA A 73 6.26 -9.76 3.43
N THR A 74 6.61 -9.58 2.16
CA THR A 74 5.67 -9.21 1.10
C THR A 74 4.62 -10.30 0.86
N GLU A 75 5.01 -11.57 0.93
CA GLU A 75 4.12 -12.73 0.77
C GLU A 75 3.15 -12.85 1.95
N SER A 76 3.64 -12.63 3.17
CA SER A 76 2.81 -12.58 4.38
C SER A 76 1.80 -11.43 4.33
N LEU A 77 2.22 -10.25 3.87
CA LEU A 77 1.36 -9.09 3.69
C LEU A 77 0.31 -9.32 2.58
N LYS A 78 0.69 -9.95 1.47
CA LYS A 78 -0.22 -10.36 0.40
C LYS A 78 -1.32 -11.29 0.93
N SER A 79 -0.96 -12.27 1.75
CA SER A 79 -1.93 -13.19 2.37
C SER A 79 -2.88 -12.48 3.34
N GLY A 80 -2.38 -11.54 4.16
CA GLY A 80 -3.23 -10.74 5.06
C GLY A 80 -4.16 -9.77 4.31
N VAL A 81 -3.70 -9.17 3.22
CA VAL A 81 -4.53 -8.32 2.34
C VAL A 81 -5.58 -9.14 1.61
N GLN A 82 -5.28 -10.38 1.20
CA GLN A 82 -6.24 -11.29 0.59
C GLN A 82 -7.36 -11.64 1.58
N ALA A 83 -7.00 -11.99 2.82
CA ALA A 83 -7.95 -12.29 3.88
C ALA A 83 -8.85 -11.08 4.23
N ALA A 84 -8.32 -9.85 4.16
CA ALA A 84 -9.11 -8.64 4.38
C ALA A 84 -10.06 -8.31 3.21
N LYS A 85 -9.70 -8.68 1.97
CA LYS A 85 -10.60 -8.53 0.79
C LYS A 85 -11.80 -9.47 0.84
N ASP A 86 -11.70 -10.60 1.52
CA ASP A 86 -12.80 -11.55 1.68
C ASP A 86 -13.87 -11.09 2.69
N PHE A 87 -13.57 -10.06 3.49
CA PHE A 87 -14.55 -9.35 4.34
C PHE A 87 -15.11 -8.12 3.62
N ASP A 88 -15.89 -8.32 2.55
CA ASP A 88 -16.64 -7.24 1.89
C ASP A 88 -18.12 -7.25 2.35
N PRO A 89 -18.54 -6.34 3.25
CA PRO A 89 -19.93 -6.28 3.74
C PRO A 89 -20.92 -5.71 2.73
N LEU A 90 -20.50 -5.25 1.54
CA LEU A 90 -21.40 -4.62 0.57
C LEU A 90 -22.18 -5.61 -0.30
N LYS A 91 -21.85 -6.92 -0.27
CA LYS A 91 -22.60 -7.96 -0.99
C LYS A 91 -23.99 -8.25 -0.37
N ALA A 92 -24.26 -7.72 0.82
CA ALA A 92 -25.54 -7.89 1.52
C ALA A 92 -26.61 -6.85 1.13
N SER A 93 -26.24 -5.74 0.49
CA SER A 93 -27.20 -4.67 0.16
C SER A 93 -27.93 -4.87 -1.18
N ASP A 94 -27.49 -5.80 -2.04
CA ASP A 94 -28.15 -6.08 -3.33
C ASP A 94 -29.33 -7.07 -3.20
N LYS A 95 -29.50 -7.73 -2.05
CA LYS A 95 -30.52 -8.79 -1.86
C LYS A 95 -31.78 -8.37 -1.09
N ALA A 96 -31.94 -7.10 -0.73
CA ALA A 96 -33.03 -6.63 0.11
C ALA A 96 -34.04 -5.71 -0.59
N ALA A 97 -34.23 -5.85 -1.91
CA ALA A 97 -35.36 -5.26 -2.61
C ALA A 97 -36.23 -6.38 -3.21
N PRO A 98 -37.28 -6.86 -2.51
CA PRO A 98 -38.27 -7.71 -3.15
C PRO A 98 -39.21 -6.83 -3.99
N GLU A 99 -38.96 -6.78 -5.29
CA GLU A 99 -40.00 -6.50 -6.28
C GLU A 99 -41.00 -7.66 -6.28
N GLY A 100 -42.06 -7.53 -5.48
CA GLY A 100 -43.21 -8.43 -5.48
C GLY A 100 -44.42 -7.74 -6.10
N LYS A 101 -44.56 -7.82 -7.43
CA LYS A 101 -45.85 -7.62 -8.13
C LYS A 101 -46.18 -8.88 -8.92
N ALA A 102 -47.48 -9.22 -8.88
CA ALA A 102 -48.25 -10.20 -9.66
C ALA A 102 -48.49 -11.60 -9.03
N GLU A 103 -49.70 -11.73 -8.47
CA GLU A 103 -50.67 -12.85 -8.49
C GLU A 103 -50.43 -13.98 -9.53
N PRO A 104 -50.91 -15.23 -9.31
CA PRO A 104 -52.37 -15.50 -9.27
C PRO A 104 -52.89 -16.70 -8.42
N ASP A 105 -54.22 -16.74 -8.33
CA ASP A 105 -55.14 -17.89 -8.27
C ASP A 105 -55.32 -18.71 -6.97
N ARG A 106 -56.50 -18.54 -6.34
CA ARG A 106 -57.49 -19.62 -6.08
C ARG A 106 -58.80 -19.08 -5.47
N GLU A 107 -59.89 -19.33 -6.21
CA GLU A 107 -61.29 -19.70 -5.84
C GLU A 107 -62.36 -18.97 -6.66
#